data_AF-A0A7V3C5D3-F1
#
_entry.id   AF-A0A7V3C5D3-F1
#
_cell.length_a   1.000
_cell.length_b   1.000
_cell.length_c   1.000
_cell.angle_alpha   90.00
_cell.angle_beta   90.00
_cell.angle_gamma   90.00
#
_symmetry.space_group_name_H-M   'P 1'
#
loop_
_entity.id
_entity.type
_entity.pdbx_description
1 polymer ?
#
loop_
_entity_poly.entity_id
_entity_poly.type
_entity_poly.pdbx_seq_one_letter_code
_entity_poly.pdbx_strand_id
1 'polypeptide(L)'
;MKKLVQFSVDRPRLVVFLALALTILFAVQLPNIKTDTDPKNMLPVTSPVRQYNDEVEGWFALHPDVIVLGIRSDQGTFTAGTLRRIENLTQAILKIPGVIAPDVIALPTVDDVT
;
A
#
# COMPACT_ATOMS: atom_id res chain seq x y z
N MET A 1 -36.98 19.10 22.60
CA MET A 1 -36.05 18.17 23.29
C MET A 1 -36.77 17.01 23.99
N LYS A 2 -37.75 17.24 24.88
CA LYS A 2 -38.43 16.15 25.63
C LYS A 2 -39.05 15.04 24.77
N LYS A 3 -39.68 15.35 23.64
CA LYS A 3 -40.34 14.36 22.75
C LYS A 3 -39.37 13.37 22.08
N LEU A 4 -38.16 13.82 21.72
CA LEU A 4 -37.19 12.96 21.02
C LEU A 4 -36.57 11.95 21.98
N VAL A 5 -36.25 12.40 23.20
CA VAL A 5 -35.75 11.55 24.28
C VAL A 5 -36.83 10.53 24.70
N GLN A 6 -38.07 10.99 24.84
CA GLN A 6 -39.20 10.12 25.20
C GLN A 6 -39.43 9.03 24.14
N PHE A 7 -39.42 9.39 22.84
CA PHE A 7 -39.51 8.42 21.74
C PHE A 7 -38.37 7.40 21.77
N SER A 8 -37.14 7.83 22.08
CA SER A 8 -36.00 6.92 22.15
C SER A 8 -36.09 5.93 23.31
N VAL A 9 -36.70 6.33 24.43
CA VAL A 9 -36.92 5.46 25.60
C VAL A 9 -38.12 4.54 25.39
N ASP A 10 -39.17 5.00 24.70
CA ASP A 10 -40.39 4.23 24.46
C ASP A 10 -40.20 3.14 23.38
N ARG A 11 -39.24 3.32 22.46
CA ARG A 11 -38.95 2.36 21.38
C ARG A 11 -37.45 2.05 21.20
N PRO A 12 -36.78 1.49 22.23
CA PRO A 12 -35.32 1.33 22.24
C PRO A 12 -34.81 0.39 21.13
N ARG A 13 -35.54 -0.70 20.84
CA ARG A 13 -35.16 -1.64 19.77
C ARG A 13 -35.13 -0.99 18.39
N LEU A 14 -36.08 -0.08 18.11
CA LEU A 14 -36.16 0.62 16.83
C LEU A 14 -35.03 1.64 16.69
N VAL A 15 -34.70 2.35 17.77
CA VAL A 15 -33.57 3.30 17.76
C VAL A 15 -32.24 2.57 17.56
N VAL A 16 -32.01 1.47 18.29
CA VAL A 16 -30.80 0.65 18.12
C VAL A 16 -30.71 0.07 16.71
N PHE A 17 -31.82 -0.42 16.16
CA PHE A 17 -31.87 -0.90 14.79
C PHE A 17 -31.54 0.20 13.77
N LEU A 18 -32.13 1.39 13.91
CA LEU A 18 -31.83 2.52 13.02
C LEU A 18 -30.38 2.98 13.12
N ALA A 19 -29.83 3.03 14.33
CA ALA A 19 -28.42 3.36 14.54
C ALA A 19 -27.51 2.32 13.88
N LEU A 20 -27.78 1.03 14.08
CA LEU A 20 -27.05 -0.06 13.43
C LEU A 20 -27.16 -0.01 11.90
N ALA A 21 -28.37 0.21 11.37
CA ALA A 21 -28.58 0.34 9.94
C ALA A 21 -27.78 1.51 9.35
N LEU A 22 -27.76 2.65 10.05
CA LEU A 22 -26.97 3.82 9.67
C LEU A 22 -25.46 3.53 9.74
N THR A 23 -24.99 2.85 10.79
CA THR A 23 -23.58 2.45 10.91
C THR A 23 -23.18 1.50 9.77
N ILE A 24 -23.99 0.50 9.47
CA ILE A 24 -23.73 -0.45 8.37
C ILE A 24 -23.72 0.28 7.03
N LEU A 25 -24.67 1.20 6.81
CA LEU A 25 -24.73 2.01 5.58
C LEU A 25 -23.40 2.74 5.31
N PHE A 26 -22.79 3.33 6.34
CA PHE A 26 -21.47 3.95 6.20
C PHE A 26 -20.34 2.93 6.12
N ALA A 27 -20.41 1.83 6.88
CA ALA A 27 -19.41 0.77 6.85
C ALA A 27 -19.28 0.10 5.48
N VAL A 28 -20.37 0.00 4.71
CA VAL A 28 -20.38 -0.52 3.33
C VAL A 28 -19.49 0.32 2.39
N GLN A 29 -19.17 1.57 2.73
CA GLN A 29 -18.24 2.38 1.93
C GLN A 29 -16.77 2.18 2.33
N LEU A 30 -16.45 1.52 3.45
CA LEU A 30 -15.06 1.28 3.87
C LEU A 30 -14.20 0.55 2.82
N PRO A 31 -14.70 -0.44 2.07
CA PRO A 31 -13.93 -1.08 1.00
C PRO A 31 -13.52 -0.13 -0.13
N ASN A 32 -14.18 1.02 -0.28
CA ASN A 32 -13.84 2.03 -1.28
C ASN A 32 -12.78 3.03 -0.79
N ILE A 33 -12.27 2.88 0.43
CA ILE A 33 -11.17 3.71 0.93
C ILE A 33 -9.94 3.49 0.07
N LYS A 34 -9.36 4.58 -0.42
CA LYS A 34 -8.07 4.60 -1.10
C LYS A 34 -7.02 5.09 -0.12
N THR A 35 -6.04 4.23 0.17
CA THR A 35 -4.90 4.60 1.00
C THR A 35 -3.86 5.29 0.12
N ASP A 36 -3.52 6.52 0.46
CA ASP A 36 -2.37 7.21 -0.10
C ASP A 36 -1.17 6.94 0.82
N THR A 37 -0.18 6.22 0.29
CA THR A 37 1.05 5.88 1.02
C THR A 37 2.23 6.73 0.59
N ASP A 38 2.04 7.67 -0.34
CA ASP A 38 3.11 8.55 -0.79
C ASP A 38 3.30 9.70 0.24
N PRO A 39 4.44 9.73 0.97
CA PRO A 39 4.71 10.79 1.93
C PRO A 39 4.74 12.19 1.30
N LYS A 40 4.95 12.32 -0.02
CA LYS A 40 4.89 13.59 -0.76
C LYS A 40 3.51 14.23 -0.68
N ASN A 41 2.46 13.43 -0.61
CA ASN A 41 1.09 13.91 -0.50
C ASN A 41 0.73 14.42 0.90
N MET A 42 1.61 14.23 1.89
CA MET A 42 1.51 14.90 3.20
C MET A 42 1.89 16.38 3.11
N LEU A 43 2.54 16.82 2.03
CA LEU A 43 2.86 18.21 1.75
C LEU A 43 1.84 18.83 0.79
N PRO A 44 1.50 20.13 0.96
CA PRO A 44 0.69 20.86 -0.01
C PRO A 44 1.31 20.80 -1.40
N VAL A 45 0.47 20.70 -2.43
CA VAL A 45 0.88 20.67 -3.85
C VAL A 45 1.70 21.92 -4.23
N THR A 46 1.47 23.04 -3.55
CA THR A 46 2.18 24.31 -3.75
C THR A 46 3.53 24.39 -3.02
N SER A 47 3.96 23.34 -2.33
CA SER A 47 5.25 23.33 -1.61
C SER A 47 6.41 23.40 -2.61
N PRO A 48 7.35 24.37 -2.49
CA PRO A 48 8.52 24.44 -3.35
C PRO A 48 9.38 23.18 -3.31
N VAL A 49 9.48 22.54 -2.13
CA VAL A 49 10.25 21.30 -1.94
C VAL A 49 9.61 20.15 -2.72
N ARG A 50 8.28 20.09 -2.77
CA ARG A 50 7.54 19.07 -3.53
C ARG A 50 7.75 19.24 -5.04
N GLN A 51 7.64 20.47 -5.54
CA GLN A 51 7.84 20.78 -6.96
C GLN A 51 9.27 20.50 -7.42
N TYR A 52 10.26 20.89 -6.62
CA TYR A 52 11.66 20.58 -6.93
C TYR A 52 11.93 19.08 -6.92
N ASN A 53 11.35 18.34 -5.98
CA ASN A 53 11.46 16.88 -5.95
C ASN A 53 10.82 16.23 -7.19
N ASP A 54 9.67 16.73 -7.65
CA ASP A 54 9.04 16.27 -8.90
C ASP A 54 9.94 16.51 -10.13
N GLU A 55 10.65 17.65 -10.19
CA GLU A 55 11.62 17.94 -11.25
C GLU A 55 12.81 16.96 -11.23
N VAL A 56 13.37 16.70 -10.06
CA VAL A 56 14.48 15.75 -9.87
C VAL A 56 14.06 14.33 -10.23
N GLU A 57 12.88 13.88 -9.79
CA GLU A 57 12.29 12.59 -10.17
C GLU A 57 12.20 12.46 -11.70
N GLY A 58 11.75 13.52 -12.38
CA GLY A 58 11.66 13.56 -13.84
C GLY A 58 13.02 13.51 -14.54
N TRP A 59 14.04 14.18 -14.01
CA TRP A 59 15.39 14.18 -14.62
C TRP A 59 16.10 12.84 -14.52
N PHE A 60 15.92 12.14 -13.40
CA PHE A 60 16.61 10.88 -13.11
C PHE A 60 15.74 9.64 -13.35
N ALA A 61 14.53 9.81 -13.87
CA ALA A 61 13.55 8.74 -14.07
C ALA A 61 13.36 7.89 -12.80
N LEU A 62 13.33 8.53 -11.63
CA LEU A 62 13.16 7.84 -10.36
C LEU A 62 11.73 7.35 -10.24
N HIS A 63 11.57 6.05 -9.98
CA HIS A 63 10.27 5.45 -9.74
C HIS A 63 9.94 5.51 -8.24
N PRO A 64 8.84 6.18 -7.84
CA PRO A 64 8.53 6.41 -6.43
C PRO A 64 8.09 5.13 -5.70
N ASP A 65 7.52 4.17 -6.44
CA ASP A 65 6.94 2.97 -5.88
C ASP A 65 7.99 1.85 -5.79
N VAL A 66 8.60 1.71 -4.62
CA VAL A 66 9.57 0.66 -4.33
C VAL A 66 8.94 -0.41 -3.42
N ILE A 67 9.03 -1.67 -3.84
CA ILE A 67 8.61 -2.82 -3.04
C ILE A 67 9.85 -3.59 -2.57
N VAL A 68 9.97 -3.77 -1.25
CA VAL A 68 11.05 -4.57 -0.64
C VAL A 68 10.51 -5.92 -0.22
N LEU A 69 11.13 -7.00 -0.73
CA LEU A 69 10.79 -8.37 -0.36
C LEU A 69 11.86 -8.98 0.55
N GLY A 70 11.49 -9.30 1.79
CA GLY A 70 12.33 -10.06 2.71
C GLY A 70 12.23 -11.57 2.46
N ILE A 71 13.38 -12.25 2.32
CA ILE A 71 13.44 -13.71 2.17
C ILE A 71 13.99 -14.33 3.45
N ARG A 72 13.25 -15.30 4.01
CA ARG A 72 13.66 -16.08 5.19
C ARG A 72 13.73 -17.56 4.84
N SER A 73 14.80 -18.23 5.28
CA SER A 73 15.00 -19.67 5.12
C SER A 73 15.58 -20.27 6.40
N ASP A 74 14.95 -21.32 6.92
CA ASP A 74 15.42 -22.02 8.13
C ASP A 74 16.69 -22.86 7.86
N GLN A 75 16.91 -23.27 6.60
CA GLN A 75 18.08 -24.04 6.14
C GLN A 75 19.26 -23.13 5.74
N GLY A 76 19.10 -21.80 5.88
CA GLY A 76 20.03 -20.80 5.36
C GLY A 76 19.65 -20.26 3.97
N THR A 77 20.06 -19.03 3.69
CA THR A 77 19.68 -18.29 2.47
C THR A 77 20.54 -18.69 1.26
N PHE A 78 21.81 -19.07 1.49
CA PHE A 78 22.77 -19.45 0.46
C PHE A 78 22.83 -20.96 0.22
N THR A 79 21.67 -21.60 0.04
CA THR A 79 21.59 -23.00 -0.38
C THR A 79 21.11 -23.08 -1.82
N ALA A 80 21.51 -24.12 -2.56
CA ALA A 80 21.10 -24.31 -3.96
C ALA A 80 19.57 -24.29 -4.13
N GLY A 81 18.83 -24.87 -3.17
CA GLY A 81 17.37 -24.87 -3.18
C GLY A 81 16.77 -23.47 -3.00
N THR A 82 17.29 -22.69 -2.05
CA THR A 82 16.81 -21.32 -1.80
C THR A 82 17.17 -20.39 -2.95
N LEU A 83 18.41 -20.44 -3.46
CA LEU A 83 18.85 -19.60 -4.58
C LEU A 83 18.02 -19.88 -5.85
N ARG A 84 17.71 -21.14 -6.15
CA ARG A 84 16.83 -21.48 -7.28
C ARG A 84 15.41 -20.93 -7.11
N ARG A 85 14.89 -20.88 -5.88
CA ARG A 85 13.59 -20.24 -5.61
C ARG A 85 13.64 -18.73 -5.81
N ILE A 86 14.72 -18.08 -5.36
CA ILE A 86 14.92 -16.64 -5.56
C ILE A 86 15.00 -16.32 -7.05
N GLU A 87 15.78 -17.08 -7.81
CA GLU A 87 15.88 -16.93 -9.26
C GLU A 87 14.52 -17.05 -9.95
N ASN A 88 13.77 -18.13 -9.67
CA ASN A 88 12.44 -18.34 -10.26
C ASN A 88 11.47 -17.21 -9.89
N LEU A 89 11.55 -16.72 -8.65
CA LEU A 89 10.71 -15.62 -8.18
C LEU A 89 11.05 -14.32 -8.90
N THR A 90 12.34 -13.97 -9.00
CA THR A 90 12.80 -12.78 -9.73
C THR A 90 12.37 -12.85 -11.20
N GLN A 91 12.50 -14.01 -11.85
CA GLN A 91 12.05 -14.22 -13.23
C GLN A 91 10.53 -14.09 -13.40
N ALA A 92 9.75 -14.46 -12.40
CA ALA A 92 8.30 -14.24 -12.40
C ALA A 92 7.96 -12.75 -12.22
N ILE A 93 8.65 -12.05 -11.31
CA ILE A 93 8.46 -10.62 -11.05
C ILE A 93 8.76 -9.78 -12.29
N LEU A 94 9.85 -10.09 -13.01
CA LEU A 94 10.22 -9.39 -14.25
C LEU A 94 9.18 -9.48 -15.37
N LYS A 95 8.22 -10.42 -15.28
CA LYS A 95 7.13 -10.61 -16.25
C LYS A 95 5.83 -9.90 -15.84
N ILE A 96 5.78 -9.33 -14.64
CA ILE A 96 4.58 -8.64 -14.15
C ILE A 96 4.46 -7.29 -14.89
N PRO A 97 3.32 -7.00 -15.54
CA PRO A 97 3.09 -5.69 -16.15
C PRO A 97 3.24 -4.56 -15.12
N GLY A 98 4.05 -3.55 -15.45
CA GLY A 98 4.33 -2.41 -14.57
C GLY A 98 5.64 -2.51 -13.78
N VAL A 99 6.32 -3.67 -13.78
CA VAL A 99 7.67 -3.78 -13.22
C VAL A 99 8.69 -3.18 -14.19
N ILE A 100 9.49 -2.24 -13.71
CA ILE A 100 10.64 -1.70 -14.45
C ILE A 100 11.81 -2.67 -14.31
N ALA A 101 11.99 -3.55 -15.30
CA ALA A 101 13.02 -4.59 -15.27
C ALA A 101 14.45 -4.10 -14.97
N PRO A 102 14.91 -2.95 -15.50
CA PRO A 102 16.23 -2.39 -15.15
C PRO A 102 16.42 -2.06 -13.66
N ASP A 103 15.34 -1.81 -12.92
CA ASP A 103 15.40 -1.35 -11.52
C ASP A 103 15.22 -2.51 -10.52
N VAL A 104 15.10 -3.76 -11.01
CA VAL A 104 14.94 -4.93 -10.15
C VAL A 104 16.30 -5.35 -9.58
N ILE A 105 16.53 -4.99 -8.32
CA ILE A 105 17.73 -5.38 -7.57
C ILE A 105 17.43 -6.69 -6.79
N ALA A 106 18.04 -7.79 -7.23
CA ALA A 106 17.96 -9.09 -6.58
C ALA A 106 19.28 -9.85 -6.73
N LEU A 107 19.48 -10.93 -5.95
CA LEU A 107 20.68 -11.77 -6.03
C LEU A 107 21.09 -12.20 -7.45
N PRO A 108 20.18 -12.59 -8.37
CA PRO A 108 20.57 -12.98 -9.72
C PRO A 108 20.73 -11.80 -10.70
N THR A 109 20.33 -10.58 -10.33
CA THR A 109 20.35 -9.40 -11.22
C THR A 109 21.35 -8.33 -10.80
N VAL A 110 21.90 -8.41 -9.59
CA VAL A 110 22.91 -7.46 -9.11
C VAL A 110 24.20 -7.58 -9.91
N ASP A 111 24.70 -6.45 -10.40
CA ASP A 111 25.93 -6.30 -11.18
C ASP A 111 27.03 -5.55 -10.42
N ASP A 112 26.70 -4.95 -9.27
CA ASP A 112 27.63 -4.29 -8.36
C ASP A 112 28.22 -5.27 -7.33
N VAL A 113 29.19 -6.08 -7.78
CA VAL A 113 30.01 -6.94 -6.91
C VAL A 113 31.45 -6.45 -6.99
N THR A 114 31.82 -5.51 -6.13
CA THR A 114 33.21 -5.08 -5.94
C THR A 114 33.92 -5.92 -4.88
#